data_AF-A0AA96S8Q9-F1
#
_entry.id   AF-A0AA96S8Q9-F1
#
_cell.length_a   1.000
_cell.length_b   1.000
_cell.length_c   1.000
_cell.angle_alpha   90.00
_cell.angle_beta   90.00
_cell.angle_gamma   90.00
#
_symmetry.space_group_name_H-M   'P 1'
#
loop_
_entity.id
_entity.type
_entity.pdbx_description
1 polymer ?
#
loop_
_entity_poly.entity_id
_entity_poly.type
_entity_poly.pdbx_seq_one_letter_code
_entity_poly.pdbx_strand_id
1 'polypeptide(L)'
;MNSHWLFILLYISARLHDDFHRDFYQPLISELSLVPAFTVQNGKGVSLQVRQSEEKDFIFMINFTEAEHQITLETTVKDIVTEKELAGEITPAKYEVKIVEKIKVH
;
A
#
# COMPACT_ATOMS: atom_id res chain seq x y z
N MET A 1 -2.68 -0.63 -35.14
CA MET A 1 -2.32 -2.06 -34.97
C MET A 1 -3.40 -2.65 -34.08
N ASN A 2 -4.37 -3.34 -34.68
CA ASN A 2 -5.57 -3.82 -33.99
C ASN A 2 -5.22 -5.04 -33.13
N SER A 3 -5.26 -4.88 -31.82
CA SER A 3 -5.07 -5.97 -30.86
C SER A 3 -6.38 -6.23 -30.12
N HIS A 4 -7.23 -7.09 -30.70
CA HIS A 4 -8.38 -7.69 -30.03
C HIS A 4 -7.91 -8.83 -29.11
N TRP A 5 -7.25 -8.50 -28.00
CA TRP A 5 -7.08 -9.45 -26.90
C TRP A 5 -7.32 -8.69 -25.59
N LEU A 6 -8.52 -8.83 -25.03
CA LEU A 6 -8.91 -8.17 -23.78
C LEU A 6 -8.15 -8.68 -22.55
N PHE A 7 -7.47 -9.83 -22.65
CA PHE A 7 -6.86 -10.53 -21.52
C PHE A 7 -5.49 -11.10 -21.90
N ILE A 8 -4.59 -11.13 -20.92
CA ILE A 8 -3.23 -11.68 -21.01
C ILE A 8 -3.13 -12.88 -20.06
N LEU A 9 -2.58 -14.01 -20.52
CA LEU A 9 -2.33 -15.21 -19.72
C LEU A 9 -0.82 -15.44 -19.62
N LEU A 10 -0.31 -15.60 -18.39
CA LEU A 10 1.12 -15.77 -18.11
C LEU A 10 1.37 -17.09 -17.37
N TYR A 11 2.44 -17.81 -17.73
CA TYR A 11 2.87 -19.05 -17.08
C TYR A 11 4.35 -18.97 -16.71
N ILE A 12 4.66 -19.17 -15.42
CA ILE A 12 6.04 -19.22 -14.89
C ILE A 12 6.32 -20.68 -14.51
N SER A 13 7.16 -21.37 -15.28
CA SER A 13 7.37 -22.83 -15.18
C SER A 13 8.34 -23.28 -14.08
N ALA A 14 8.95 -22.34 -13.35
CA ALA A 14 9.96 -22.62 -12.35
C ALA A 14 9.72 -21.77 -11.08
N ARG A 15 10.20 -22.27 -9.94
CA ARG A 15 10.30 -21.47 -8.72
C ARG A 15 11.54 -20.58 -8.85
N LEU A 16 11.34 -19.26 -8.83
CA LEU A 16 12.39 -18.27 -8.99
C LEU A 16 12.51 -17.44 -7.69
N HIS A 17 13.55 -16.62 -7.61
CA HIS A 17 13.83 -15.81 -6.41
C HIS A 17 12.96 -14.54 -6.37
N ASP A 18 12.92 -13.88 -5.20
CA ASP A 18 12.11 -12.68 -5.00
C ASP A 18 12.48 -11.52 -5.94
N ASP A 19 13.76 -11.42 -6.33
CA ASP A 19 14.23 -10.45 -7.32
C ASP A 19 13.54 -10.64 -8.67
N PHE A 20 13.43 -11.88 -9.13
CA PHE A 20 12.71 -12.17 -10.38
C PHE A 20 11.25 -11.73 -10.29
N HIS A 21 10.56 -12.02 -9.18
CA HIS A 21 9.14 -11.65 -9.04
C HIS A 21 8.95 -10.13 -9.05
N ARG A 22 9.83 -9.39 -8.37
CA ARG A 22 9.81 -7.93 -8.39
C ARG A 22 10.06 -7.38 -9.80
N ASP A 23 11.10 -7.86 -10.47
CA ASP A 23 11.44 -7.38 -11.82
C ASP A 23 10.40 -7.79 -12.88
N PHE A 24 9.72 -8.92 -12.67
CA PHE A 24 8.67 -9.41 -13.55
C PHE A 24 7.34 -8.65 -13.37
N TYR A 25 6.92 -8.41 -12.13
CA TYR A 25 5.65 -7.73 -11.85
C TYR A 25 5.74 -6.20 -11.92
N GLN A 26 6.92 -5.59 -11.75
CA GLN A 26 7.07 -4.13 -11.79
C GLN A 26 6.61 -3.51 -13.12
N PRO A 27 6.99 -4.04 -14.31
CA PRO A 27 6.47 -3.55 -15.58
C PRO A 27 4.96 -3.74 -15.72
N LEU A 28 4.42 -4.87 -15.26
CA LEU A 28 2.98 -5.16 -15.31
C LEU A 28 2.16 -4.20 -14.45
N ILE A 29 2.66 -3.88 -13.25
CA ILE A 29 2.07 -2.87 -12.36
C ILE A 29 1.99 -1.52 -13.08
N SER A 30 3.07 -1.13 -13.77
CA SER A 30 3.11 0.13 -14.52
C SER A 30 2.20 0.12 -15.75
N GLU A 31 2.23 -0.96 -16.56
CA GLU A 31 1.47 -1.08 -17.80
C GLU A 31 -0.04 -1.12 -17.53
N LEU A 32 -0.45 -1.85 -16.48
CA LEU A 32 -1.84 -1.96 -16.06
C LEU A 32 -2.28 -0.82 -15.13
N SER A 33 -1.39 0.15 -14.85
CA SER A 33 -1.66 1.29 -13.97
C SER A 33 -2.21 0.87 -12.60
N LEU A 34 -1.65 -0.19 -12.03
CA LEU A 34 -2.05 -0.67 -10.69
C LEU A 34 -1.52 0.30 -9.64
N VAL A 35 -2.42 1.05 -9.03
CA VAL A 35 -2.09 2.02 -7.98
C VAL A 35 -2.48 1.48 -6.61
N PRO A 36 -1.71 1.79 -5.55
CA PRO A 36 -2.14 1.50 -4.20
C PRO A 36 -3.39 2.31 -3.86
N ALA A 37 -4.29 1.74 -3.07
CA ALA A 37 -5.49 2.44 -2.59
C ALA A 37 -5.16 3.62 -1.68
N PHE A 38 -3.97 3.62 -1.05
CA PHE A 38 -3.45 4.73 -0.26
C PHE A 38 -1.94 4.81 -0.42
N THR A 39 -1.45 5.96 -0.90
CA THR A 39 -0.02 6.20 -1.13
C THR A 39 0.64 6.71 0.13
N VAL A 40 1.75 6.08 0.48
CA VAL A 40 2.64 6.47 1.58
C VAL A 40 4.05 6.19 1.10
N GLN A 41 4.98 7.08 1.44
CA GLN A 41 6.39 6.79 1.25
C GLN A 41 6.87 6.00 2.47
N ASN A 42 7.24 4.74 2.26
CA ASN A 42 7.76 3.88 3.31
C ASN A 42 8.95 3.03 2.85
N GLY A 43 9.76 2.62 3.82
CA GLY A 43 10.74 1.56 3.62
C GLY A 43 10.10 0.17 3.64
N LYS A 44 10.89 -0.86 3.27
CA LYS A 44 10.47 -2.27 3.43
C LYS A 44 10.14 -2.55 4.90
N GLY A 45 9.07 -3.29 5.16
CA GLY A 45 8.73 -3.78 6.51
C GLY A 45 7.45 -3.21 7.11
N VAL A 46 6.93 -2.10 6.58
CA VAL A 46 5.59 -1.60 6.92
C VAL A 46 4.60 -2.02 5.84
N SER A 47 3.58 -2.77 6.23
CA SER A 47 2.48 -3.14 5.35
C SER A 47 1.34 -2.13 5.44
N LEU A 48 0.79 -1.78 4.28
CA LEU A 48 -0.38 -0.93 4.17
C LEU A 48 -1.51 -1.75 3.56
N GLN A 49 -2.61 -1.87 4.28
CA GLN A 49 -3.81 -2.54 3.81
C GLN A 49 -4.98 -1.58 3.93
N VAL A 50 -5.82 -1.52 2.91
CA VAL A 50 -6.93 -0.57 2.84
C VAL A 50 -8.24 -1.34 2.72
N ARG A 51 -9.21 -0.99 3.57
CA ARG A 51 -10.61 -1.41 3.44
C ARG A 51 -11.43 -0.20 3.04
N GLN A 52 -12.10 -0.28 1.89
CA GLN A 52 -12.86 0.82 1.34
C GLN A 52 -14.35 0.65 1.63
N SER A 53 -15.01 1.74 2.00
CA SER A 53 -16.47 1.88 2.05
C SER A 53 -16.92 2.99 1.10
N GLU A 54 -18.22 3.27 1.04
CA GLU A 54 -18.76 4.37 0.22
C GLU A 54 -18.27 5.74 0.70
N GLU A 55 -18.20 5.95 2.02
CA GLU A 55 -17.91 7.26 2.61
C GLU A 55 -16.44 7.40 3.04
N LYS A 56 -15.81 6.29 3.43
CA LYS A 56 -14.50 6.30 4.10
C LYS A 56 -13.61 5.14 3.66
N ASP A 57 -12.30 5.38 3.68
CA ASP A 57 -11.28 4.35 3.60
C ASP A 57 -10.63 4.16 4.96
N PHE A 58 -10.48 2.90 5.37
CA PHE A 58 -9.76 2.51 6.58
C PHE A 58 -8.40 1.93 6.20
N ILE A 59 -7.34 2.59 6.65
CA ILE A 59 -5.96 2.22 6.34
C ILE A 59 -5.31 1.61 7.59
N PHE A 60 -4.82 0.38 7.44
CA PHE A 60 -4.09 -0.37 8.44
C PHE A 60 -2.60 -0.26 8.12
N MET A 61 -1.85 0.42 8.98
CA MET A 61 -0.40 0.54 8.90
C MET A 61 0.21 -0.38 9.93
N ILE A 62 0.80 -1.48 9.47
CA ILE A 62 1.31 -2.54 10.33
C ILE A 62 2.82 -2.62 10.17
N ASN A 63 3.56 -2.32 11.24
CA ASN A 63 5.00 -2.51 11.27
C ASN A 63 5.32 -3.98 11.59
N PHE A 64 5.82 -4.75 10.61
CA PHE A 64 6.19 -6.16 10.81
C PHE A 64 7.64 -6.35 11.28
N THR A 65 8.34 -5.27 11.63
CA THR A 65 9.76 -5.32 11.98
C THR A 65 9.99 -5.16 13.47
N GLU A 66 11.21 -5.50 13.89
CA GLU A 66 11.68 -5.30 15.26
C GLU A 66 12.19 -3.89 15.57
N ALA A 67 12.08 -2.98 14.60
CA ALA A 67 12.58 -1.62 14.70
C ALA A 67 11.46 -0.60 14.40
N GLU A 68 11.64 0.61 14.92
CA GLU A 68 10.81 1.74 14.51
C GLU A 68 11.02 2.02 13.02
N HIS A 69 9.93 2.36 12.32
CA HIS A 69 9.99 2.72 10.90
C HIS A 69 9.35 4.08 10.70
N GLN A 70 10.05 4.95 9.99
CA GLN A 70 9.47 6.23 9.55
C GLN A 70 8.65 5.99 8.29
N ILE A 71 7.43 6.53 8.27
CA ILE A 71 6.56 6.56 7.10
C ILE A 71 6.03 7.97 6.90
N THR A 72 5.91 8.39 5.63
CA THR A 72 5.45 9.74 5.28
C THR A 72 4.08 9.67 4.62
N LEU A 73 3.10 10.24 5.31
CA LEU A 73 1.73 10.38 4.84
C LEU A 73 1.63 11.60 3.91
N GLU A 74 1.18 11.36 2.67
CA GLU A 74 0.97 12.43 1.68
C GLU A 74 -0.32 13.21 1.93
N THR A 75 -1.26 12.64 2.71
CA THR A 75 -2.54 13.27 3.03
C THR A 75 -2.84 13.13 4.51
N THR A 76 -3.54 14.13 5.08
CA THR A 76 -4.03 14.08 6.46
C THR A 76 -5.09 13.00 6.61
N VAL A 77 -4.97 12.22 7.68
CA VAL A 77 -5.86 11.12 8.06
C VAL A 77 -6.18 11.20 9.54
N LYS A 78 -7.27 10.58 10.00
CA LYS A 78 -7.63 10.56 11.42
C LYS A 78 -7.37 9.19 12.02
N ASP A 79 -6.59 9.10 13.08
CA ASP A 79 -6.42 7.87 13.85
C ASP A 79 -7.73 7.54 14.57
N ILE A 80 -8.26 6.33 14.34
CA ILE A 80 -9.58 5.96 14.89
C ILE A 80 -9.55 5.61 16.37
N VAL A 81 -8.36 5.31 16.92
CA VAL A 81 -8.19 4.92 18.33
C VAL A 81 -7.93 6.15 19.18
N THR A 82 -7.07 7.05 18.72
CA THR A 82 -6.68 8.26 19.46
C THR A 82 -7.49 9.50 19.08
N GLU A 83 -8.26 9.42 18.00
CA GLU A 83 -9.00 10.52 17.38
C GLU A 83 -8.14 11.71 16.90
N LYS A 84 -6.82 11.55 16.88
CA LYS A 84 -5.90 12.60 16.43
C LYS A 84 -5.75 12.59 14.92
N GLU A 85 -5.60 13.78 14.35
CA GLU A 85 -5.16 13.92 12.96
C GLU A 85 -3.67 13.60 12.85
N LEU A 86 -3.32 12.82 11.84
CA LEU A 86 -1.96 12.45 11.48
C LEU A 86 -1.67 12.95 10.06
N ALA A 87 -0.52 13.60 9.87
CA ALA A 87 -0.06 14.09 8.58
C ALA A 87 1.47 14.14 8.56
N GLY A 88 2.08 14.06 7.37
CA GLY A 88 3.53 14.08 7.24
C GLY A 88 4.19 12.84 7.82
N GLU A 89 5.30 13.01 8.52
CA GLU A 89 6.09 11.91 9.06
C GLU A 89 5.48 11.35 10.35
N ILE A 90 5.30 10.04 10.39
CA ILE A 90 4.94 9.29 11.60
C ILE A 90 5.90 8.11 11.76
N THR A 91 6.12 7.72 13.02
CA THR A 91 7.07 6.66 13.36
C THR A 91 6.38 5.56 14.16
N PRO A 92 5.74 4.57 13.51
CA PRO A 92 5.23 3.40 14.21
C PRO A 92 6.33 2.63 14.94
N ALA A 93 6.09 2.31 16.20
CA ALA A 93 6.96 1.49 17.03
C ALA A 93 7.01 0.02 16.55
N LYS A 94 7.90 -0.78 17.15
CA LYS A 94 8.00 -2.23 16.90
C LYS A 94 6.63 -2.89 17.05
N TYR A 95 6.18 -3.58 16.00
CA TYR A 95 4.88 -4.26 15.94
C TYR A 95 3.66 -3.36 16.19
N GLU A 96 3.83 -2.03 16.10
CA GLU A 96 2.70 -1.13 16.22
C GLU A 96 1.78 -1.25 15.01
N VAL A 97 0.48 -1.19 15.30
CA VAL A 97 -0.57 -1.07 14.31
C VAL A 97 -1.23 0.29 14.50
N LYS A 98 -1.24 1.10 13.45
CA LYS A 98 -2.08 2.29 13.37
C LYS A 98 -3.24 2.04 12.43
N ILE A 99 -4.44 2.39 12.87
CA ILE A 99 -5.64 2.33 12.06
C ILE A 99 -6.14 3.75 11.89
N VAL A 100 -6.19 4.21 10.64
CA VAL A 100 -6.61 5.56 10.32
C VAL A 100 -7.78 5.53 9.35
N GLU A 101 -8.65 6.53 9.43
CA GLU A 101 -9.71 6.76 8.47
C GLU A 101 -9.38 7.97 7.59
N LYS A 102 -9.75 7.85 6.31
CA LYS A 102 -9.76 8.95 5.34
C LYS A 102 -11.16 9.07 4.76
N ILE A 103 -11.75 10.26 4.88
CA ILE A 103 -13.05 10.55 4.26
C ILE A 103 -12.84 10.72 2.76
N LYS A 104 -13.70 10.09 1.95
CA LYS A 104 -13.68 10.27 0.50
C LYS A 104 -14.29 11.60 0.13
N VAL A 105 -13.46 12.51 -0.37
CA VAL A 105 -13.92 13.72 -1.03
C VAL A 105 -14.40 13.30 -2.42
N HIS A 106 -15.71 13.44 -2.68
CA HIS A 106 -16.29 13.24 -4.00
C HIS A 106 -16.03 14.44 -4.90
#